data_AF-A0A6N7GSW9-F1
#
_entry.id   AF-A0A6N7GSW9-F1
#
_cell.length_a   1.000
_cell.length_b   1.000
_cell.length_c   1.000
_cell.angle_alpha   90.00
_cell.angle_beta   90.00
_cell.angle_gamma   90.00
#
_symmetry.space_group_name_H-M   'P 1'
#
loop_
_entity.id
_entity.type
_entity.pdbx_description
1 polymer ?
#
loop_
_entity_poly.entity_id
_entity_poly.type
_entity_poly.pdbx_seq_one_letter_code
_entity_poly.pdbx_strand_id
1 'polypeptide(L)'
;MDAKPYRVGRSHTGLGLFATMPIRKHALIVEYSGPRIPTAEAHARERAGRSKYMFEINRRWTIDGAGRDNMGRYVNHACQPNAESVLIRGKIFLKAIRRIHLGEEITYDYGREYVELFFKDGCKCAACRAR
;
A
#
# COMPACT_ATOMS: atom_id res chain seq x y z
N MET A 1 10.74 -4.50 -23.02
CA MET A 1 9.80 -4.21 -21.92
C MET A 1 10.60 -4.36 -20.64
N ASP A 2 10.93 -3.25 -19.98
CA ASP A 2 11.69 -3.32 -18.73
C ASP A 2 10.88 -4.14 -17.71
N ALA A 3 11.52 -5.17 -17.15
CA ALA A 3 10.88 -6.02 -16.16
C ALA A 3 10.51 -5.16 -14.93
N LYS A 4 9.26 -5.22 -14.49
CA LYS A 4 8.84 -4.57 -13.24
C LYS A 4 9.68 -5.15 -12.09
N PRO A 5 10.22 -4.33 -11.18
CA PRO A 5 11.13 -4.80 -10.12
C PRO A 5 10.40 -5.51 -8.97
N TYR A 6 9.20 -6.05 -9.23
CA TYR A 6 8.36 -6.68 -8.24
C TYR A 6 7.45 -7.77 -8.82
N ARG A 7 6.94 -8.63 -7.95
CA ARG A 7 5.92 -9.65 -8.22
C ARG A 7 4.91 -9.73 -7.08
N VAL A 8 3.72 -10.24 -7.35
CA VAL A 8 2.76 -10.61 -6.29
C VAL A 8 3.11 -12.00 -5.77
N GLY A 9 2.99 -12.20 -4.46
CA GLY A 9 3.27 -13.47 -3.80
C GLY A 9 2.44 -13.66 -2.53
N ARG A 10 2.49 -14.85 -1.94
CA ARG A 10 1.89 -15.09 -0.62
C ARG A 10 2.68 -14.34 0.46
N SER A 11 1.96 -13.63 1.32
CA SER A 11 2.45 -12.96 2.52
C SER A 11 1.68 -13.51 3.73
N HIS A 12 2.12 -13.15 4.94
CA HIS A 12 1.44 -13.51 6.16
C HIS A 12 0.01 -12.92 6.26
N THR A 13 -0.22 -11.74 5.67
CA THR A 13 -1.52 -11.06 5.66
C THR A 13 -2.29 -11.26 4.35
N GLY A 14 -2.00 -12.34 3.62
CA GLY A 14 -2.68 -12.70 2.36
C GLY A 14 -1.74 -12.61 1.17
N LEU A 15 -2.01 -11.69 0.24
CA LEU A 15 -1.10 -11.41 -0.87
C LEU A 15 -0.24 -10.19 -0.55
N GLY A 16 1.00 -10.22 -1.00
CA GLY A 16 1.98 -9.14 -0.84
C GLY A 16 2.71 -8.83 -2.14
N LEU A 17 3.38 -7.68 -2.17
CA LEU A 17 4.25 -7.27 -3.27
C LEU A 17 5.71 -7.49 -2.86
N PHE A 18 6.46 -8.23 -3.67
CA PHE A 18 7.84 -8.66 -3.35
C PHE A 18 8.81 -8.19 -4.41
N ALA A 19 9.98 -7.71 -4.00
CA ALA A 19 11.02 -7.27 -4.91
C ALA A 19 11.60 -8.45 -5.73
N THR A 20 11.69 -8.31 -7.05
CA THR A 20 12.32 -9.31 -7.95
C THR A 20 13.77 -8.97 -8.27
N MET A 21 14.25 -7.81 -7.81
CA MET A 21 15.63 -7.35 -7.90
C MET A 21 15.87 -6.30 -6.79
N PRO A 22 17.13 -5.97 -6.45
CA PRO A 22 17.41 -4.92 -5.48
C PRO A 22 16.84 -3.56 -5.92
N ILE A 23 16.04 -2.92 -5.05
CA ILE A 23 15.47 -1.58 -5.30
C ILE A 23 16.27 -0.56 -4.50
N ARG A 24 16.74 0.50 -5.17
CA ARG A 24 17.52 1.58 -4.55
C ARG A 24 16.62 2.47 -3.70
N LYS A 25 17.19 3.06 -2.65
CA LYS A 25 16.55 4.13 -1.88
C LYS A 25 16.09 5.24 -2.84
N HIS A 26 14.91 5.78 -2.59
CA HIS A 26 14.21 6.80 -3.38
C HIS A 26 13.69 6.38 -4.76
N ALA A 27 13.87 5.13 -5.17
CA ALA A 27 13.25 4.64 -6.41
C ALA A 27 11.72 4.62 -6.29
N LEU A 28 11.03 5.06 -7.35
CA LEU A 28 9.60 4.84 -7.50
C LEU A 28 9.37 3.36 -7.83
N ILE A 29 8.46 2.74 -7.10
CA ILE A 29 8.20 1.30 -7.17
C ILE A 29 6.96 1.05 -8.02
N VAL A 30 5.80 1.53 -7.57
CA VAL A 30 4.51 1.21 -8.17
C VAL A 30 3.53 2.37 -7.96
N GLU A 31 2.67 2.61 -8.94
CA GLU A 31 1.55 3.54 -8.81
C GLU A 31 0.42 2.87 -8.01
N TYR A 32 -0.17 3.59 -7.06
CA TYR A 32 -1.46 3.22 -6.48
C TYR A 32 -2.56 3.83 -7.35
N SER A 33 -3.14 3.02 -8.22
CA SER A 33 -4.06 3.46 -9.28
C SER A 33 -5.50 3.04 -9.00
N GLY A 34 -6.44 3.77 -9.61
CA GLY A 34 -7.86 3.48 -9.54
C GLY A 34 -8.71 4.69 -9.92
N PRO A 35 -10.04 4.53 -10.04
CA PRO A 35 -10.94 5.65 -10.21
C PRO A 35 -10.90 6.59 -8.99
N ARG A 36 -11.03 7.89 -9.25
CA ARG A 36 -11.23 8.89 -8.20
C ARG A 36 -12.69 8.96 -7.83
N ILE A 37 -12.99 8.84 -6.55
CA ILE A 37 -14.33 8.98 -5.98
C ILE A 37 -14.34 10.10 -4.93
N PRO A 38 -15.50 10.70 -4.62
CA PRO A 38 -15.61 11.65 -3.52
C PRO A 38 -15.15 11.04 -2.19
N THR A 39 -14.33 11.78 -1.43
CA THR A 39 -13.79 11.32 -0.14
C THR A 39 -14.88 10.93 0.86
N ALA A 40 -15.99 11.68 0.90
CA ALA A 40 -17.14 11.36 1.74
C ALA A 40 -17.77 9.99 1.41
N GLU A 41 -17.81 9.63 0.12
CA GLU A 41 -18.30 8.33 -0.34
C GLU A 41 -17.32 7.21 0.04
N ALA A 42 -16.02 7.43 -0.14
CA ALA A 42 -14.99 6.47 0.26
C ALA A 42 -15.10 6.12 1.74
N HIS A 43 -15.16 7.12 2.62
CA HIS A 43 -15.30 6.91 4.05
C HIS A 43 -16.60 6.19 4.44
N ALA A 44 -17.71 6.47 3.74
CA ALA A 44 -18.96 5.75 3.96
C ALA A 44 -18.81 4.25 3.62
N ARG A 45 -18.12 3.93 2.53
CA ARG A 45 -17.81 2.55 2.13
C ARG A 45 -16.87 1.85 3.12
N GLU A 46 -15.84 2.54 3.63
CA GLU A 46 -14.90 2.00 4.62
C GLU A 46 -15.59 1.71 5.96
N ARG A 47 -16.36 2.66 6.50
CA ARG A 47 -17.10 2.47 7.76
C ARG A 47 -18.14 1.35 7.68
N ALA A 48 -18.72 1.15 6.50
CA ALA A 48 -19.62 0.02 6.25
C ALA A 48 -18.89 -1.32 6.02
N GLY A 49 -17.55 -1.34 6.07
CA GLY A 49 -16.73 -2.53 5.82
C GLY A 49 -16.76 -3.03 4.37
N ARG A 50 -17.24 -2.21 3.42
CA ARG A 50 -17.45 -2.59 2.01
C ARG A 50 -16.22 -2.42 1.13
N SER A 51 -15.24 -1.62 1.57
CA SER A 51 -13.96 -1.46 0.87
C SER A 51 -12.79 -1.37 1.85
N LYS A 52 -11.62 -1.84 1.40
CA LYS A 52 -10.35 -1.85 2.12
C LYS A 52 -9.22 -1.20 1.31
N TYR A 53 -9.52 -0.68 0.12
CA TYR A 53 -8.53 -0.18 -0.83
C TYR A 53 -8.82 1.27 -1.16
N MET A 54 -8.86 2.12 -0.13
CA MET A 54 -9.08 3.55 -0.30
C MET A 54 -7.80 4.30 0.00
N PHE A 55 -7.38 5.16 -0.92
CA PHE A 55 -6.23 6.03 -0.73
C PHE A 55 -6.69 7.49 -0.85
N GLU A 56 -6.82 8.16 0.29
CA GLU A 56 -7.22 9.57 0.32
C GLU A 56 -6.11 10.46 -0.26
N ILE A 57 -6.46 11.29 -1.25
CA ILE A 57 -5.53 12.29 -1.81
C ILE A 57 -5.71 13.62 -1.06
N ASN A 58 -6.96 14.01 -0.84
CA ASN A 58 -7.37 15.23 -0.13
C ASN A 58 -8.83 15.13 0.30
N ARG A 59 -9.35 16.19 0.93
CA ARG A 59 -10.74 16.28 1.42
C ARG A 59 -11.83 16.05 0.36
N ARG A 60 -11.52 16.17 -0.92
CA ARG A 60 -12.48 16.01 -2.02
C ARG A 60 -12.35 14.67 -2.73
N TRP A 61 -11.12 14.16 -2.89
CA TRP A 61 -10.86 13.00 -3.72
C TRP A 61 -10.10 11.89 -3.00
N THR A 62 -10.60 10.67 -3.19
CA THR A 62 -10.00 9.40 -2.79
C THR A 62 -9.86 8.50 -4.02
N ILE A 63 -8.78 7.73 -4.10
CA ILE A 63 -8.61 6.69 -5.12
C ILE A 63 -9.21 5.39 -4.59
N ASP A 64 -10.14 4.80 -5.34
CA ASP A 64 -10.64 3.44 -5.09
C ASP A 64 -9.71 2.43 -5.79
N GLY A 65 -8.80 1.86 -5.02
CA GLY A 65 -7.77 0.92 -5.48
C GLY A 65 -8.23 -0.53 -5.55
N ALA A 66 -9.53 -0.83 -5.51
CA ALA A 66 -10.04 -2.20 -5.45
C ALA A 66 -9.84 -3.03 -6.74
N GLY A 67 -9.44 -2.41 -7.85
CA GLY A 67 -9.10 -3.09 -9.11
C GLY A 67 -7.90 -4.03 -8.95
N ARG A 68 -7.87 -5.18 -9.65
CA ARG A 68 -6.72 -6.13 -9.59
C ARG A 68 -5.53 -5.69 -10.44
N ASP A 69 -5.78 -4.78 -11.37
CA ASP A 69 -4.78 -4.07 -12.17
C ASP A 69 -3.95 -3.08 -11.34
N ASN A 70 -4.50 -2.57 -10.22
CA ASN A 70 -3.76 -1.76 -9.25
C ASN A 70 -2.77 -2.62 -8.47
N MET A 71 -1.54 -2.72 -8.96
CA MET A 71 -0.47 -3.46 -8.27
C MET A 71 -0.14 -2.86 -6.89
N GLY A 72 -0.39 -1.58 -6.67
CA GLY A 72 -0.21 -0.90 -5.38
C GLY A 72 -1.09 -1.46 -4.26
N ARG A 73 -2.22 -2.11 -4.59
CA ARG A 73 -3.11 -2.74 -3.59
C ARG A 73 -2.48 -3.89 -2.81
N TYR A 74 -1.39 -4.47 -3.35
CA TYR A 74 -0.70 -5.61 -2.76
C TYR A 74 0.46 -5.17 -1.85
N VAL A 75 0.73 -3.86 -1.73
CA VAL A 75 1.74 -3.36 -0.80
C VAL A 75 1.13 -3.37 0.60
N ASN A 76 1.61 -4.27 1.45
CA ASN A 76 1.05 -4.49 2.79
C ASN A 76 1.49 -3.42 3.78
N HIS A 77 0.78 -3.37 4.92
CA HIS A 77 1.16 -2.51 6.03
C HIS A 77 2.37 -3.06 6.79
N ALA A 78 3.28 -2.18 7.21
CA ALA A 78 4.20 -2.47 8.31
C ALA A 78 4.43 -1.23 9.19
N CYS A 79 4.57 -1.44 10.50
CA CYS A 79 4.92 -0.38 11.45
C CYS A 79 6.39 0.06 11.34
N GLN A 80 7.23 -0.73 10.67
CA GLN A 80 8.60 -0.37 10.28
C GLN A 80 8.76 -0.58 8.76
N PRO A 81 8.16 0.29 7.94
CA PRO A 81 8.07 0.07 6.51
C PRO A 81 9.40 0.29 5.79
N ASN A 82 9.45 -0.13 4.52
CA ASN A 82 10.59 0.10 3.62
C ASN A 82 10.23 0.98 2.40
N ALA A 83 8.95 1.36 2.29
CA ALA A 83 8.43 2.33 1.32
C ALA A 83 7.49 3.35 1.99
N GLU A 84 7.32 4.50 1.33
CA GLU A 84 6.37 5.56 1.67
C GLU A 84 5.51 5.91 0.45
N SER A 85 4.34 6.48 0.66
CA SER A 85 3.53 7.04 -0.41
C SER A 85 3.94 8.48 -0.74
N VAL A 86 4.02 8.82 -2.03
CA VAL A 86 4.29 10.18 -2.51
C VAL A 86 3.27 10.59 -3.57
N LEU A 87 2.84 11.86 -3.52
CA LEU A 87 1.96 12.47 -4.53
C LEU A 87 2.80 13.14 -5.60
N ILE A 88 2.74 12.64 -6.84
CA ILE A 88 3.46 13.20 -8.00
C ILE A 88 2.45 13.49 -9.09
N ARG A 89 2.29 14.76 -9.45
CA ARG A 89 1.37 15.22 -10.53
C ARG A 89 -0.05 14.64 -10.39
N GLY A 90 -0.57 14.60 -9.17
CA GLY A 90 -1.92 14.10 -8.87
C GLY A 90 -2.06 12.57 -8.80
N LYS A 91 -0.96 11.83 -8.92
CA LYS A 91 -0.91 10.36 -8.81
C LYS A 91 -0.15 9.93 -7.56
N ILE A 92 -0.60 8.85 -6.94
CA ILE A 92 0.05 8.28 -5.77
C ILE A 92 1.03 7.21 -6.22
N PHE A 93 2.26 7.28 -5.72
CA PHE A 93 3.28 6.26 -5.94
C PHE A 93 3.83 5.77 -4.61
N LEU A 94 4.22 4.51 -4.57
CA LEU A 94 5.03 3.97 -3.49
C LEU A 94 6.50 4.15 -3.87
N LYS A 95 7.28 4.74 -2.96
CA LYS A 95 8.68 5.10 -3.13
C LYS A 95 9.50 4.45 -2.03
N ALA A 96 10.64 3.86 -2.38
CA ALA A 96 11.52 3.23 -1.39
C ALA A 96 12.15 4.29 -0.45
N ILE A 97 12.10 4.07 0.87
CA ILE A 97 12.77 4.94 1.87
C ILE A 97 14.13 4.42 2.31
N ARG A 98 14.43 3.16 1.97
CA ARG A 98 15.75 2.53 2.10
C ARG A 98 15.99 1.58 0.93
N ARG A 99 17.16 0.95 0.89
CA ARG A 99 17.40 -0.17 -0.03
C ARG A 99 16.46 -1.33 0.32
N ILE A 100 15.82 -1.92 -0.68
CA ILE A 100 14.99 -3.12 -0.57
C ILE A 100 15.73 -4.27 -1.27
N HIS A 101 15.91 -5.38 -0.57
CA HIS A 101 16.67 -6.53 -1.04
C HIS A 101 15.83 -7.43 -1.96
N LEU A 102 16.50 -8.28 -2.75
CA LEU A 102 15.85 -9.30 -3.56
C LEU A 102 14.96 -10.18 -2.67
N GLY A 103 13.71 -10.39 -3.06
CA GLY A 103 12.75 -11.22 -2.34
C GLY A 103 12.11 -10.58 -1.11
N GLU A 104 12.53 -9.37 -0.73
CA GLU A 104 11.95 -8.65 0.40
C GLU A 104 10.53 -8.17 0.06
N GLU A 105 9.62 -8.25 1.03
CA GLU A 105 8.27 -7.70 0.91
C GLU A 105 8.31 -6.17 0.96
N ILE A 106 7.61 -5.53 0.04
CA ILE A 106 7.47 -4.08 -0.02
C ILE A 106 6.27 -3.70 0.84
N THR A 107 6.49 -2.83 1.82
CA THR A 107 5.47 -2.42 2.79
C THR A 107 5.50 -0.93 3.06
N TYR A 108 4.36 -0.34 3.36
CA TYR A 108 4.24 1.07 3.75
C TYR A 108 3.36 1.25 4.99
N ASP A 109 3.35 2.44 5.58
CA ASP A 109 2.43 2.76 6.68
C ASP A 109 1.05 3.13 6.12
N TYR A 110 0.00 2.46 6.59
CA TYR A 110 -1.37 2.68 6.12
C TYR A 110 -2.02 3.89 6.80
N GLY A 111 -1.39 4.43 7.85
CA GLY A 111 -1.95 5.47 8.67
C GLY A 111 -2.84 4.93 9.78
N ARG A 112 -2.96 5.74 10.83
CA ARG A 112 -3.62 5.38 12.10
C ARG A 112 -5.10 5.03 11.92
N GLU A 113 -5.83 5.88 11.20
CA GLU A 113 -7.28 5.72 11.02
C GLU A 113 -7.63 4.38 10.35
N TYR A 114 -6.85 3.99 9.33
CA TYR A 114 -7.03 2.70 8.67
C TYR A 114 -6.77 1.54 9.63
N VAL A 115 -5.67 1.61 10.39
CA VAL A 115 -5.31 0.56 11.37
C VAL A 115 -6.41 0.43 12.44
N GLU A 116 -6.93 1.53 12.96
CA GLU A 116 -8.02 1.52 13.95
C GLU A 116 -9.33 0.94 13.39
N LEU A 117 -9.64 1.22 12.11
CA LEU A 117 -10.84 0.68 11.45
C LEU A 117 -10.74 -0.82 11.13
N PHE A 118 -9.59 -1.27 10.62
CA PHE A 118 -9.47 -2.60 10.02
C PHE A 118 -8.64 -3.60 10.81
N PHE A 119 -7.75 -3.18 11.71
CA PHE A 119 -6.85 -4.06 12.47
C PHE A 119 -7.31 -4.19 13.93
N LYS A 120 -8.58 -4.57 14.14
CA LYS A 120 -9.17 -4.74 15.48
C LYS A 120 -8.39 -5.71 16.38
N ASP A 121 -7.81 -6.75 15.78
CA ASP A 121 -6.98 -7.75 16.48
C ASP A 121 -5.49 -7.35 16.55
N GLY A 122 -5.17 -6.09 16.25
CA GLY A 122 -3.81 -5.57 16.17
C GLY A 122 -3.11 -5.83 14.83
N CYS A 123 -1.97 -5.16 14.66
CA CYS A 123 -1.14 -5.26 13.46
C CYS A 123 -0.37 -6.59 13.43
N LYS A 124 -0.41 -7.29 12.29
CA LYS A 124 0.26 -8.58 12.08
C LYS A 124 1.55 -8.47 11.26
N CYS A 125 2.11 -7.26 11.13
CA CYS A 125 3.38 -7.07 10.43
C CYS A 125 4.55 -7.72 11.20
N ALA A 126 5.69 -7.93 10.53
CA ALA A 126 6.85 -8.58 11.12
C ALA A 126 7.32 -7.91 12.43
N ALA A 127 7.34 -6.58 12.49
CA ALA A 127 7.77 -5.83 13.67
C ALA A 127 6.83 -5.98 14.88
N CYS A 128 5.53 -6.19 14.66
CA CYS A 128 4.55 -6.38 15.75
C CYS A 128 4.48 -7.82 16.22
N ARG A 129 4.74 -8.78 15.33
CA ARG A 129 4.76 -10.22 15.67
C ARG A 129 6.01 -10.67 16.41
N ALA A 130 7.09 -9.91 16.33
CA ALA A 130 8.33 -10.18 17.05
C ALA A 130 8.30 -9.72 18.51
N ARG A 131 7.12 -9.31 19.02
CA ARG A 131 6.89 -8.79 20.37
C ARG A 131 6.04 -9.74 21.18
#